data_AF-A0A6I3D838-F1
#
_entry.id   AF-A0A6I3D838-F1
#
_cell.length_a   1.000
_cell.length_b   1.000
_cell.length_c   1.000
_cell.angle_alpha   90.00
_cell.angle_beta   90.00
_cell.angle_gamma   90.00
#
_symmetry.space_group_name_H-M   'P 1'
#
loop_
_entity.id
_entity.type
_entity.pdbx_description
1 polymer ?
#
loop_
_entity_poly.entity_id
_entity_poly.type
_entity_poly.pdbx_seq_one_letter_code
_entity_poly.pdbx_strand_id
1 'polypeptide(L)'
;MTAHVLPPAPPVQRPRVLVVGAAFAAAASFMVFIGLFGIYFTARSDVIGGGATWLPEGSTIPLQQPNTMFMTLIMTVITMQWAVSAISKNDRVNAYLALGLTLMLGIATVVMATYLWTLMELDVASGLQGVLIYTITGAHTVMLILAMLFVALMGLRALGGQFTARQHDGITAAAVYWYAMVAVFALIWISIYVTK
;
A
#
# COMPACT_ATOMS: atom_id res chain seq x y z
N MET A 1 4.34 -2.96 62.69
CA MET A 1 5.20 -3.03 61.49
C MET A 1 4.33 -2.85 60.26
N THR A 2 4.37 -1.69 59.62
CA THR A 2 3.69 -1.45 58.34
C THR A 2 4.53 -2.06 57.23
N ALA A 3 3.99 -3.05 56.52
CA ALA A 3 4.68 -3.66 55.40
C ALA A 3 4.86 -2.61 54.30
N HIS A 4 6.12 -2.23 54.02
CA HIS A 4 6.45 -1.33 52.93
C HIS A 4 6.27 -2.11 51.63
N VAL A 5 5.09 -2.03 51.02
CA VAL A 5 4.83 -2.66 49.72
C VAL A 5 5.64 -1.88 48.68
N LEU A 6 6.58 -2.56 48.01
CA LEU A 6 7.33 -1.97 46.91
C LEU A 6 6.36 -1.65 45.75
N PRO A 7 6.51 -0.50 45.08
CA PRO A 7 5.69 -0.18 43.93
C PRO A 7 5.86 -1.25 42.84
N PRO A 8 4.78 -1.57 42.10
CA PRO A 8 4.85 -2.56 41.03
C PRO A 8 5.94 -2.18 40.02
N ALA A 9 6.69 -3.18 39.56
CA ALA A 9 7.74 -2.97 38.58
C ALA A 9 7.18 -2.29 37.32
N PRO A 10 7.93 -1.35 36.70
CA PRO A 10 7.52 -0.75 35.44
C PRO A 10 7.23 -1.82 34.39
N PRO A 11 6.21 -1.62 33.52
CA PRO A 11 5.96 -2.56 32.45
C PRO A 11 7.19 -2.68 31.56
N VAL A 12 7.65 -3.91 31.33
CA VAL A 12 8.79 -4.20 30.46
C VAL A 12 8.47 -3.70 29.04
N GLN A 13 9.21 -2.69 28.58
CA GLN A 13 9.13 -2.23 27.20
C GLN A 13 9.75 -3.30 26.31
N ARG A 14 8.92 -3.95 25.48
CA ARG A 14 9.40 -4.91 24.49
C ARG A 14 9.84 -4.17 23.22
N PRO A 15 10.97 -4.54 22.60
CA PRO A 15 11.37 -3.95 21.33
C PRO A 15 10.33 -4.26 20.24
N ARG A 16 9.92 -3.24 19.48
CA ARG A 16 8.88 -3.32 18.43
C ARG A 16 9.45 -3.86 17.12
N VAL A 17 10.09 -5.04 17.17
CA VAL A 17 10.89 -5.59 16.07
C VAL A 17 10.09 -5.73 14.77
N LEU A 18 8.82 -6.15 14.85
CA LEU A 18 7.95 -6.28 13.66
C LEU A 18 7.69 -4.94 12.98
N VAL A 19 7.47 -3.87 13.76
CA VAL A 19 7.23 -2.53 13.21
C VAL A 19 8.49 -2.00 12.54
N VAL A 20 9.65 -2.19 13.16
CA VAL A 20 10.94 -1.81 12.58
C VAL A 20 11.22 -2.58 11.28
N GLY A 21 10.98 -3.89 11.27
CA GLY A 21 11.12 -4.71 10.07
C GLY A 21 10.19 -4.29 8.94
N ALA A 22 8.92 -4.00 9.25
CA ALA A 22 7.97 -3.49 8.27
C ALA A 22 8.37 -2.10 7.72
N ALA A 23 8.95 -1.23 8.56
CA ALA A 23 9.47 0.06 8.12
C ALA A 23 10.64 -0.10 7.14
N PHE A 24 11.58 -1.02 7.38
CA PHE A 24 12.66 -1.32 6.43
C PHE A 24 12.12 -1.91 5.13
N ALA A 25 11.16 -2.83 5.19
CA ALA A 25 10.52 -3.37 4.00
C ALA A 25 9.82 -2.28 3.18
N ALA A 26 9.09 -1.38 3.86
CA ALA A 26 8.46 -0.23 3.23
C ALA A 26 9.48 0.70 2.56
N ALA A 27 10.58 1.04 3.25
CA ALA A 27 11.64 1.87 2.70
C ALA A 27 12.30 1.23 1.48
N ALA A 28 12.60 -0.07 1.53
CA ALA A 28 13.15 -0.81 0.40
C ALA A 28 12.20 -0.77 -0.81
N SER A 29 10.90 -1.03 -0.60
CA SER A 29 9.90 -0.93 -1.67
C SER A 29 9.84 0.48 -2.26
N PHE A 30 9.86 1.53 -1.43
CA PHE A 30 9.90 2.91 -1.90
C PHE A 30 11.12 3.21 -2.77
N MET A 31 12.31 2.74 -2.37
CA MET A 31 13.54 2.94 -3.16
C MET A 31 13.46 2.28 -4.53
N VAL A 32 12.86 1.09 -4.63
CA VAL A 32 12.61 0.43 -5.93
C VAL A 32 11.74 1.33 -6.83
N PHE A 33 10.64 1.88 -6.31
CA PHE A 33 9.79 2.78 -7.09
C PHE A 33 10.48 4.07 -7.46
N ILE A 34 11.29 4.67 -6.58
CA ILE A 34 12.08 5.86 -6.91
C ILE A 34 13.01 5.58 -8.11
N GLY A 35 13.69 4.43 -8.11
CA GLY A 35 14.51 4.01 -9.25
C GLY A 35 13.71 3.86 -10.54
N LEU A 36 12.57 3.16 -10.49
CA LEU A 36 11.69 2.98 -11.65
C LEU A 36 11.12 4.31 -12.18
N PHE A 37 10.72 5.22 -11.28
CA PHE A 37 10.28 6.56 -11.64
C PHE A 37 11.40 7.39 -12.26
N GLY A 38 12.64 7.27 -11.77
CA GLY A 38 13.79 7.94 -12.37
C GLY A 38 14.01 7.53 -13.84
N ILE A 39 13.92 6.22 -14.12
CA ILE A 39 13.98 5.69 -15.50
C ILE A 39 12.80 6.20 -16.32
N TYR A 40 11.59 6.16 -15.77
CA TYR A 40 10.38 6.65 -16.44
C TYR A 40 10.46 8.13 -16.81
N PHE A 41 10.85 9.00 -15.88
CA PHE A 41 10.93 10.43 -16.13
C PHE A 41 12.04 10.79 -17.11
N THR A 42 13.17 10.08 -17.07
CA THR A 42 14.26 10.28 -18.04
C THR A 42 13.79 9.92 -19.44
N ALA A 43 13.23 8.71 -19.62
CA ALA A 43 12.68 8.28 -20.90
C ALA A 43 11.59 9.22 -21.41
N ARG A 44 10.71 9.69 -20.53
CA ARG A 44 9.65 10.65 -20.88
C ARG A 44 10.20 12.00 -21.30
N SER A 45 11.20 12.51 -20.61
CA SER A 45 11.87 13.75 -20.96
C SER A 45 12.55 13.66 -22.32
N ASP A 46 13.18 12.54 -22.65
CA ASP A 46 13.87 12.35 -23.93
C ASP A 46 12.90 12.33 -25.12
N VAL A 47 11.78 11.60 -24.99
CA VAL A 47 10.73 11.54 -26.03
C VAL A 47 10.11 12.92 -26.27
N ILE A 48 9.74 13.62 -25.19
CA ILE A 48 9.13 14.96 -25.28
C ILE A 48 10.14 15.99 -25.79
N GLY A 49 11.40 15.92 -25.35
CA GLY A 49 12.48 16.78 -25.81
C GLY A 49 12.81 16.58 -27.30
N GLY A 50 12.57 15.37 -27.82
CA GLY A 50 12.64 15.06 -29.25
C GLY A 50 11.43 15.54 -30.06
N GLY A 51 10.43 16.17 -29.44
CA GLY A 51 9.24 16.72 -30.10
C GLY A 51 8.09 15.73 -30.33
N ALA A 52 8.19 14.50 -29.79
CA ALA A 52 7.14 13.49 -29.87
C ALA A 52 6.25 13.51 -28.62
N THR A 53 5.01 13.01 -28.74
CA THR A 53 4.15 12.78 -27.57
C THR A 53 4.63 11.58 -26.77
N TRP A 54 4.48 11.63 -25.44
CA TRP A 54 4.90 10.51 -24.59
C TRP A 54 4.14 9.24 -24.94
N LEU A 55 2.80 9.30 -24.94
CA LEU A 55 1.97 8.17 -25.30
C LEU A 55 1.99 7.93 -26.82
N PRO A 56 2.14 6.66 -27.27
CA PRO A 56 2.00 6.29 -28.68
C PRO A 56 0.61 6.64 -29.24
N GLU A 57 0.55 6.94 -30.53
CA GLU A 57 -0.73 7.15 -31.23
C GLU A 57 -1.64 5.91 -31.10
N GLY A 58 -2.93 6.15 -30.87
CA GLY A 58 -3.92 5.10 -30.64
C GLY A 58 -3.97 4.55 -29.21
N SER A 59 -3.01 4.85 -28.34
CA SER A 59 -3.10 4.49 -26.93
C SER A 59 -3.89 5.52 -26.12
N THR A 60 -4.78 5.07 -25.24
CA THR A 60 -5.57 5.98 -24.39
C THR A 60 -5.63 5.45 -22.97
N ILE A 61 -5.20 6.26 -21.99
CA ILE A 61 -5.28 5.88 -20.57
C ILE A 61 -6.44 6.62 -19.92
N PRO A 62 -7.62 5.97 -19.74
CA PRO A 62 -8.77 6.65 -19.16
C PRO A 62 -8.48 7.03 -17.71
N LEU A 63 -8.85 8.27 -17.33
CA LEU A 63 -8.52 8.81 -16.01
C LEU A 63 -9.50 8.37 -14.91
N GLN A 64 -10.71 7.93 -15.29
CA GLN A 64 -11.77 7.57 -14.35
C GLN A 64 -11.35 6.43 -13.42
N GLN A 65 -10.78 5.36 -13.95
CA GLN A 65 -10.40 4.16 -13.21
C GLN A 65 -9.26 4.46 -12.23
N PRO A 66 -8.14 5.12 -12.61
CA PRO A 66 -7.14 5.64 -11.68
C PRO A 66 -7.70 6.49 -10.54
N ASN A 67 -8.63 7.41 -10.83
CA ASN A 67 -9.23 8.26 -9.81
C ASN A 67 -10.04 7.44 -8.81
N THR A 68 -10.86 6.50 -9.29
CA THR A 68 -11.63 5.59 -8.43
C THR A 68 -10.71 4.71 -7.58
N MET A 69 -9.61 4.19 -8.15
CA MET A 69 -8.60 3.43 -7.39
C MET A 69 -7.97 4.29 -6.29
N PHE A 70 -7.56 5.53 -6.61
CA PHE A 70 -6.93 6.42 -5.65
C PHE A 70 -7.85 6.75 -4.48
N MET A 71 -9.11 7.12 -4.76
CA MET A 71 -10.09 7.41 -3.74
C MET A 71 -10.39 6.18 -2.87
N THR A 72 -10.50 5.00 -3.48
CA THR A 72 -10.66 3.73 -2.76
C THR A 72 -9.47 3.44 -1.83
N LEU A 73 -8.24 3.66 -2.30
CA LEU A 73 -7.04 3.48 -1.47
C LEU A 73 -6.96 4.49 -0.32
N ILE A 74 -7.38 5.74 -0.51
CA ILE A 74 -7.49 6.71 0.59
C ILE A 74 -8.48 6.21 1.64
N MET A 75 -9.64 5.67 1.23
CA MET A 75 -10.59 5.08 2.18
C MET A 75 -9.97 3.91 2.95
N THR A 76 -9.10 3.11 2.31
CA THR A 76 -8.39 2.02 3.01
C THR A 76 -7.44 2.51 4.10
N VAL A 77 -6.87 3.72 3.96
CA VAL A 77 -6.02 4.31 5.01
C VAL A 77 -6.84 4.57 6.26
N ILE A 78 -8.06 5.08 6.08
CA ILE A 78 -9.00 5.37 7.17
C ILE A 78 -9.44 4.07 7.85
N THR A 79 -9.85 3.06 7.08
CA THR A 79 -10.27 1.77 7.65
C THR A 79 -9.11 1.04 8.33
N MET A 80 -7.89 1.12 7.78
CA MET A 80 -6.71 0.53 8.42
C MET A 80 -6.34 1.24 9.73
N GLN A 81 -6.42 2.57 9.76
CA GLN A 81 -6.19 3.34 10.99
C GLN A 81 -7.28 3.05 12.04
N TRP A 82 -8.53 2.86 11.61
CA TRP A 82 -9.62 2.42 12.48
C TRP A 82 -9.30 1.05 13.09
N ALA A 83 -8.81 0.09 12.31
CA ALA A 83 -8.39 -1.21 12.84
C ALA A 83 -7.29 -1.10 13.91
N VAL A 84 -6.26 -0.28 13.66
CA VAL A 84 -5.17 -0.01 14.62
C VAL A 84 -5.70 0.65 15.90
N SER A 85 -6.61 1.62 15.79
CA SER A 85 -7.22 2.26 16.96
C SER A 85 -8.14 1.30 17.73
N ALA A 86 -8.87 0.42 17.06
CA ALA A 86 -9.80 -0.50 17.70
C ALA A 86 -9.04 -1.59 18.48
N ILE A 87 -8.01 -2.18 17.87
CA ILE A 87 -7.21 -3.24 18.53
C ILE A 87 -6.44 -2.70 19.75
N SER A 88 -5.95 -1.46 19.70
CA SER A 88 -5.26 -0.84 20.85
C SER A 88 -6.19 -0.57 22.03
N LYS A 89 -7.49 -0.43 21.80
CA LYS A 89 -8.54 -0.31 22.81
C LYS A 89 -9.17 -1.65 23.20
N ASN A 90 -8.63 -2.77 22.70
CA ASN A 90 -9.17 -4.11 22.87
C ASN A 90 -10.59 -4.31 22.28
N ASP A 91 -11.01 -3.43 21.36
CA ASP A 91 -12.28 -3.52 20.64
C ASP A 91 -12.11 -4.42 19.41
N ARG A 92 -12.26 -5.72 19.64
CA ARG A 92 -12.00 -6.75 18.63
C ARG A 92 -13.01 -6.75 17.50
N VAL A 93 -14.28 -6.47 17.80
CA VAL A 93 -15.36 -6.47 16.79
C VAL A 93 -15.10 -5.40 15.75
N ASN A 94 -14.84 -4.16 16.19
CA ASN A 94 -14.53 -3.07 15.27
C ASN A 94 -13.18 -3.27 14.58
N ALA A 95 -12.18 -3.85 15.25
CA ALA A 95 -10.91 -4.17 14.61
C ALA A 95 -11.09 -5.13 13.42
N TYR A 96 -11.87 -6.20 13.57
CA TYR A 96 -12.09 -7.18 12.50
C TYR A 96 -12.94 -6.62 11.37
N LEU A 97 -13.98 -5.84 11.69
CA LEU A 97 -14.78 -5.17 10.67
C LEU A 97 -13.91 -4.22 9.83
N ALA A 98 -13.07 -3.42 10.48
CA ALA A 98 -12.17 -2.48 9.83
C ALA A 98 -11.11 -3.17 8.95
N LEU A 99 -10.52 -4.28 9.43
CA LEU A 99 -9.58 -5.09 8.64
C LEU A 99 -10.27 -5.74 7.42
N GLY A 100 -11.48 -6.26 7.60
CA GLY A 100 -12.27 -6.85 6.52
C GLY A 100 -12.60 -5.82 5.42
N LEU A 101 -13.04 -4.62 5.81
CA LEU A 101 -13.27 -3.52 4.88
C LEU A 101 -11.99 -3.10 4.14
N THR A 102 -10.86 -3.03 4.84
CA THR A 102 -9.55 -2.70 4.23
C THR A 102 -9.20 -3.71 3.14
N LEU A 103 -9.34 -5.01 3.40
CA LEU A 103 -9.06 -6.06 2.43
C LEU A 103 -10.05 -6.05 1.26
N MET A 104 -11.34 -5.85 1.52
CA MET A 104 -12.37 -5.77 0.48
C MET A 104 -12.10 -4.61 -0.50
N LEU A 105 -11.79 -3.43 0.04
CA LEU A 105 -11.43 -2.27 -0.78
C LEU A 105 -10.10 -2.49 -1.52
N GLY A 106 -9.12 -3.15 -0.90
CA GLY A 106 -7.88 -3.56 -1.56
C GLY A 106 -8.14 -4.48 -2.77
N ILE A 107 -8.99 -5.49 -2.63
CA ILE A 107 -9.39 -6.37 -3.74
C ILE A 107 -10.06 -5.57 -4.86
N ALA A 108 -10.98 -4.65 -4.51
CA ALA A 108 -11.62 -3.79 -5.49
C ALA A 108 -10.61 -2.95 -6.30
N THR A 109 -9.53 -2.47 -5.67
CA THR A 109 -8.48 -1.73 -6.37
C THR A 109 -7.67 -2.61 -7.32
N VAL A 110 -7.36 -3.85 -6.93
CA VAL A 110 -6.65 -4.79 -7.81
C VAL A 110 -7.50 -5.17 -9.02
N VAL A 111 -8.80 -5.44 -8.82
CA VAL A 111 -9.73 -5.71 -9.93
C VAL A 111 -9.85 -4.50 -10.86
N MET A 112 -9.90 -3.29 -10.31
CA MET A 112 -9.94 -2.07 -11.13
C MET A 112 -8.64 -1.85 -11.90
N ALA A 113 -7.48 -2.20 -11.32
CA ALA A 113 -6.19 -2.11 -12.00
C ALA A 113 -6.10 -3.05 -13.21
N THR A 114 -6.52 -4.31 -13.04
CA THR A 114 -6.53 -5.28 -14.16
C THR A 114 -7.54 -4.88 -15.22
N TYR A 115 -8.69 -4.33 -14.84
CA TYR A 115 -9.65 -3.78 -15.79
C TYR A 115 -9.08 -2.60 -16.58
N LEU A 116 -8.42 -1.64 -15.90
CA LEU A 116 -7.74 -0.52 -16.57
C LEU A 116 -6.72 -1.03 -17.61
N TRP A 117 -5.96 -2.08 -17.30
CA TRP A 117 -5.00 -2.64 -18.26
C TRP A 117 -5.63 -3.12 -19.57
N THR A 118 -6.89 -3.56 -19.55
CA THR A 118 -7.62 -3.93 -20.77
C THR A 118 -8.12 -2.73 -21.57
N LEU A 119 -8.18 -1.53 -20.96
CA LEU A 119 -8.67 -0.31 -21.59
C LEU A 119 -7.56 0.60 -22.13
N MET A 120 -6.30 0.41 -21.72
CA MET A 120 -5.22 1.35 -22.07
C MET A 120 -4.85 1.35 -23.57
N GLU A 121 -5.29 0.35 -24.33
CA GLU A 121 -4.91 0.12 -25.74
C GLU A 121 -3.39 0.23 -25.95
N LEU A 122 -2.61 -0.14 -24.93
CA LEU A 122 -1.17 -0.05 -24.87
C LEU A 122 -0.60 -1.46 -24.86
N ASP A 123 0.26 -1.78 -25.82
CA ASP A 123 0.92 -3.08 -25.86
C ASP A 123 2.24 -3.04 -25.07
N VAL A 124 2.49 -4.09 -24.28
CA VAL A 124 3.73 -4.27 -23.52
C VAL A 124 4.90 -4.51 -24.47
N ALA A 125 4.67 -5.19 -25.60
CA ALA A 125 5.73 -5.62 -26.51
C ALA A 125 6.11 -4.55 -27.56
N SER A 126 5.26 -3.55 -27.77
CA SER A 126 5.40 -2.63 -28.90
C SER A 126 6.28 -1.40 -28.62
N GLY A 127 6.64 -1.11 -27.36
CA GLY A 127 7.46 0.08 -27.07
C GLY A 127 7.84 0.29 -25.61
N LEU A 128 8.82 1.16 -25.42
CA LEU A 128 9.39 1.52 -24.10
C LEU A 128 8.32 2.03 -23.12
N GLN A 129 7.34 2.79 -23.60
CA GLN A 129 6.28 3.37 -22.78
C GLN A 129 5.38 2.31 -22.16
N GLY A 130 4.98 1.31 -22.96
CA GLY A 130 4.24 0.14 -22.50
C GLY A 130 5.01 -0.60 -21.43
N VAL A 131 6.26 -0.98 -21.72
CA VAL A 131 7.13 -1.67 -20.77
C VAL A 131 7.23 -0.92 -19.44
N LEU A 132 7.49 0.38 -19.44
CA LEU A 132 7.66 1.16 -18.22
C LEU A 132 6.35 1.32 -17.43
N ILE A 133 5.24 1.63 -18.10
CA ILE A 133 3.94 1.80 -17.44
C ILE A 133 3.47 0.48 -16.82
N TYR A 134 3.54 -0.63 -17.55
CA TYR A 134 3.17 -1.94 -17.04
C TYR A 134 4.14 -2.44 -15.96
N THR A 135 5.44 -2.16 -16.06
CA THR A 135 6.41 -2.52 -15.01
C THR A 135 6.10 -1.79 -13.70
N ILE A 136 5.87 -0.47 -13.74
CA ILE A 136 5.60 0.31 -12.53
C ILE A 136 4.25 -0.08 -11.92
N THR A 137 3.18 -0.09 -12.74
CA THR A 137 1.82 -0.37 -12.25
C THR A 137 1.63 -1.83 -11.86
N GLY A 138 2.27 -2.77 -12.58
CA GLY A 138 2.31 -4.19 -12.27
C GLY A 138 3.08 -4.49 -10.99
N ALA A 139 4.29 -3.91 -10.82
CA ALA A 139 5.06 -4.06 -9.59
C ALA A 139 4.28 -3.56 -8.37
N HIS A 140 3.59 -2.41 -8.49
CA HIS A 140 2.75 -1.89 -7.42
C HIS A 140 1.58 -2.82 -7.10
N THR A 141 0.89 -3.34 -8.12
CA THR A 141 -0.22 -4.28 -7.94
C THR A 141 0.24 -5.54 -7.20
N VAL A 142 1.40 -6.10 -7.56
CA VAL A 142 1.98 -7.25 -6.87
C VAL A 142 2.31 -6.91 -5.41
N MET A 143 2.97 -5.79 -5.15
CA MET A 143 3.30 -5.40 -3.79
C MET A 143 2.07 -5.08 -2.93
N LEU A 144 1.01 -4.53 -3.53
CA LEU A 144 -0.29 -4.33 -2.87
C LEU A 144 -0.95 -5.66 -2.50
N ILE A 145 -0.86 -6.68 -3.36
CA ILE A 145 -1.32 -8.04 -3.04
C ILE A 145 -0.51 -8.62 -1.87
N LEU A 146 0.81 -8.45 -1.85
CA LEU A 146 1.64 -8.86 -0.72
C LEU A 146 1.26 -8.13 0.58
N ALA A 147 0.94 -6.83 0.49
CA ALA A 147 0.43 -6.06 1.62
C ALA A 147 -0.92 -6.63 2.12
N MET A 148 -1.83 -7.00 1.21
CA MET A 148 -3.10 -7.65 1.57
C MET A 148 -2.88 -8.97 2.29
N LEU A 149 -1.97 -9.81 1.79
CA LEU A 149 -1.62 -11.07 2.45
C LEU A 149 -1.04 -10.83 3.86
N PHE A 150 -0.21 -9.81 4.03
CA PHE A 150 0.33 -9.46 5.34
C PHE A 150 -0.77 -8.99 6.30
N VAL A 151 -1.68 -8.12 5.85
CA VAL A 151 -2.84 -7.68 6.63
C VAL A 151 -3.74 -8.85 7.01
N ALA A 152 -4.05 -9.74 6.05
CA ALA A 152 -4.87 -10.93 6.28
C ALA A 152 -4.21 -11.87 7.29
N LEU A 153 -2.92 -12.14 7.17
CA LEU A 153 -2.18 -12.99 8.12
C LEU A 153 -2.20 -12.40 9.53
N MET A 154 -1.95 -11.10 9.68
CA MET A 154 -2.03 -10.43 10.99
C MET A 154 -3.46 -10.42 11.53
N GLY A 155 -4.47 -10.22 10.67
CA GLY A 155 -5.88 -10.32 11.04
C GLY A 155 -6.27 -11.71 11.54
N LEU A 156 -5.82 -12.78 10.88
CA LEU A 156 -6.05 -14.16 11.32
C LEU A 156 -5.38 -14.47 12.66
N ARG A 157 -4.16 -13.95 12.88
CA ARG A 157 -3.48 -14.07 14.19
C ARG A 157 -4.21 -13.29 15.28
N ALA A 158 -4.78 -12.13 14.95
CA ALA A 158 -5.64 -11.36 15.85
C ALA A 158 -6.88 -12.18 16.26
N LEU A 159 -7.55 -12.81 15.29
CA LEU A 159 -8.71 -13.69 15.52
C LEU A 159 -8.37 -14.88 16.41
N GLY A 160 -7.19 -15.48 16.24
CA GLY A 160 -6.67 -16.54 17.12
C GLY A 160 -6.30 -16.08 18.54
N GLY A 161 -6.59 -14.82 18.90
CA GLY A 161 -6.37 -14.27 20.23
C GLY A 161 -4.91 -13.91 20.55
N GLN A 162 -4.02 -13.95 19.55
CA GLN A 162 -2.59 -13.70 19.75
C GLN A 162 -2.26 -12.22 19.95
N PHE A 163 -3.20 -11.33 19.65
CA PHE A 163 -3.05 -9.89 19.88
C PHE A 163 -3.96 -9.39 21.00
N THR A 164 -3.39 -8.51 21.82
CA THR A 164 -4.04 -7.80 22.91
C THR A 164 -3.76 -6.31 22.77
N ALA A 165 -4.45 -5.46 23.53
CA ALA A 165 -4.13 -4.02 23.59
C ALA A 165 -2.63 -3.75 23.83
N ARG A 166 -1.93 -4.62 24.58
CA ARG A 166 -0.48 -4.50 24.85
C ARG A 166 0.42 -5.16 23.80
N GLN A 167 -0.12 -5.94 22.88
CA GLN A 167 0.60 -6.73 21.88
C GLN A 167 -0.10 -6.64 20.52
N HIS A 168 -0.24 -5.43 19.97
CA HIS A 168 -0.86 -5.19 18.67
C HIS A 168 0.16 -4.82 17.58
N ASP A 169 1.46 -5.00 17.85
CA ASP A 169 2.56 -4.62 16.97
C ASP A 169 2.50 -5.29 15.59
N GLY A 170 1.91 -6.48 15.47
CA GLY A 170 1.69 -7.12 14.17
C GLY A 170 0.73 -6.34 13.27
N ILE A 171 -0.40 -5.88 13.81
CA ILE A 171 -1.37 -5.05 13.08
C ILE A 171 -0.76 -3.69 12.74
N THR A 172 -0.01 -3.08 13.67
CA THR A 172 0.72 -1.83 13.39
C THR A 172 1.77 -2.01 12.30
N ALA A 173 2.52 -3.11 12.31
CA ALA A 173 3.50 -3.41 11.28
C ALA A 173 2.84 -3.57 9.90
N ALA A 174 1.72 -4.29 9.82
CA ALA A 174 0.94 -4.40 8.58
C ALA A 174 0.40 -3.05 8.12
N ALA A 175 -0.04 -2.18 9.05
CA ALA A 175 -0.51 -0.84 8.73
C ALA A 175 0.61 0.03 8.13
N VAL A 176 1.82 -0.01 8.69
CA VAL A 176 2.98 0.73 8.16
C VAL A 176 3.27 0.34 6.72
N TYR A 177 3.31 -0.96 6.42
CA TYR A 177 3.54 -1.42 5.05
C TYR A 177 2.37 -1.06 4.11
N TRP A 178 1.12 -1.15 4.60
CA TRP A 178 -0.06 -0.75 3.83
C TRP A 178 -0.03 0.73 3.43
N TYR A 179 0.26 1.63 4.37
CA TYR A 179 0.35 3.07 4.09
C TYR A 179 1.43 3.40 3.07
N ALA A 180 2.56 2.68 3.12
CA ALA A 180 3.61 2.84 2.12
C ALA A 180 3.11 2.50 0.71
N MET A 181 2.36 1.40 0.55
CA MET A 181 1.79 1.03 -0.75
C MET A 181 0.76 2.03 -1.26
N VAL A 182 -0.07 2.60 -0.38
CA VAL A 182 -1.00 3.68 -0.75
C VAL A 182 -0.23 4.93 -1.22
N ALA A 183 0.83 5.30 -0.52
CA ALA A 183 1.64 6.45 -0.89
C ALA A 183 2.40 6.23 -2.21
N VAL A 184 2.91 5.03 -2.49
CA VAL A 184 3.45 4.68 -3.82
C VAL A 184 2.37 4.83 -4.90
N PHE A 185 1.15 4.37 -4.64
CA PHE A 185 0.07 4.55 -5.62
C PHE A 185 -0.23 6.03 -5.87
N ALA A 186 -0.15 6.90 -4.84
CA ALA A 186 -0.30 8.34 -5.03
C ALA A 186 0.73 8.90 -6.02
N LEU A 187 1.99 8.42 -5.94
CA LEU A 187 3.05 8.77 -6.89
C LEU A 187 2.74 8.26 -8.30
N ILE A 188 2.23 7.04 -8.43
CA ILE A 188 1.78 6.48 -9.72
C ILE A 188 0.64 7.33 -10.30
N TRP A 189 -0.33 7.66 -9.46
CA TRP A 189 -1.51 8.41 -9.86
C TRP A 189 -1.15 9.77 -10.43
N ILE A 190 -0.33 10.54 -9.72
CA ILE A 190 0.09 11.85 -10.23
C ILE A 190 0.99 11.71 -11.47
N SER A 191 2.01 10.84 -11.42
CA SER A 191 3.10 10.83 -12.41
C SER A 191 2.73 10.13 -13.72
N ILE A 192 1.91 9.07 -13.65
CA ILE A 192 1.55 8.24 -14.81
C ILE A 192 0.16 8.56 -15.31
N TYR A 193 -0.82 8.74 -14.42
CA TYR A 193 -2.22 8.86 -14.84
C TYR A 193 -2.67 10.30 -15.07
N VAL A 194 -2.23 11.24 -14.22
CA VAL A 194 -2.60 12.66 -14.33
C VAL A 194 -1.68 13.40 -15.31
N THR A 195 -0.36 13.22 -15.20
CA THR A 195 0.62 13.95 -16.03
C THR A 195 1.04 13.23 -17.32
N LYS A 196 0.22 12.31 -17.84
CA LYS A 196 0.52 11.55 -19.06
C LYS A 196 0.82 12.44 -20.25
#